data_AF-A0A815APD7-F1
#
_entry.id   AF-A0A815APD7-F1
#
_cell.length_a   1.000
_cell.length_b   1.000
_cell.length_c   1.000
_cell.angle_alpha   90.00
_cell.angle_beta   90.00
_cell.angle_gamma   90.00
#
_symmetry.space_group_name_H-M   'P 1'
#
loop_
_entity.id
_entity.type
_entity.pdbx_description
1 polymer ?
#
loop_
_entity_poly.entity_id
_entity_poly.type
_entity_poly.pdbx_seq_one_letter_code
_entity_poly.pdbx_strand_id
1 'polypeptide(L)'
;MAQENNMSLVFPMEDDQHNFRYYREEKEENENTKDTFVLARSSLQSTTLFVKIDIHDLCTTLPHHLLIQALEKFLRIYVRSEQINGTSITTIVQRVQLILENQFNIHENQFYQQIVRGSNSSSLIKGIVDIYLYHLTYKLYARLFNRKEVIARCLNQKFFIWNEPKHELLAFLKKINCLHSKHIHIKITTSIDYKNTISYS
;
A
#
# COMPACT_ATOMS: atom_id res chain seq x y z
N MET A 1 -4.82 11.22 -41.49
CA MET A 1 -4.22 12.08 -40.46
C MET A 1 -5.05 11.92 -39.19
N ALA A 2 -4.59 11.07 -38.28
CA ALA A 2 -5.28 10.82 -37.01
C ALA A 2 -4.57 11.64 -35.91
N GLN A 3 -5.30 12.53 -35.26
CA GLN A 3 -4.84 13.23 -34.06
C GLN A 3 -5.05 12.31 -32.85
N GLU A 4 -3.96 11.87 -32.25
CA GLU A 4 -3.99 11.22 -30.93
C GLU A 4 -4.17 12.28 -29.85
N ASN A 5 -5.34 12.24 -29.20
CA ASN A 5 -5.63 13.01 -28.00
C ASN A 5 -4.83 12.43 -26.82
N ASN A 6 -3.72 13.07 -26.48
CA ASN A 6 -3.00 12.85 -25.22
C ASN A 6 -3.84 13.36 -24.03
N MET A 7 -4.63 12.45 -23.44
CA MET A 7 -5.38 12.72 -22.21
C MET A 7 -4.46 12.52 -21.00
N SER A 8 -3.78 13.60 -20.59
CA SER A 8 -3.04 13.64 -19.32
C SER A 8 -4.02 13.57 -18.14
N LEU A 9 -4.04 12.43 -17.44
CA LEU A 9 -4.78 12.27 -16.19
C LEU A 9 -4.00 12.91 -15.04
N VAL A 10 -4.21 14.23 -14.89
CA VAL A 10 -3.78 14.97 -13.71
C VAL A 10 -4.69 14.61 -12.54
N PHE A 11 -4.17 13.92 -11.53
CA PHE A 11 -4.88 13.70 -10.27
C PHE A 11 -4.80 14.98 -9.42
N PRO A 12 -5.92 15.58 -8.99
CA PRO A 12 -5.87 16.67 -8.03
C PRO A 12 -5.46 16.09 -6.67
N MET A 13 -4.33 16.55 -6.13
CA MET A 13 -3.95 16.32 -4.74
C MET A 13 -3.52 17.65 -4.15
N GLU A 14 -4.35 18.17 -3.24
CA GLU A 14 -4.05 19.31 -2.40
C GLU A 14 -2.92 18.96 -1.41
N ASP A 15 -2.12 19.97 -1.11
CA ASP A 15 -0.94 19.97 -0.25
C ASP A 15 -1.29 19.74 1.22
N ASP A 16 -1.47 18.48 1.64
CA ASP A 16 -1.50 18.13 3.06
C ASP A 16 -0.21 17.42 3.49
N GLN A 17 0.81 18.22 3.79
CA GLN A 17 2.07 17.81 4.42
C GLN A 17 1.89 17.50 5.93
N HIS A 18 0.96 16.61 6.30
CA HIS A 18 0.82 16.19 7.70
C HIS A 18 1.59 14.89 7.98
N ASN A 19 2.63 15.03 8.81
CA ASN A 19 3.44 13.96 9.37
C ASN A 19 2.57 12.88 10.04
N PHE A 20 2.50 11.69 9.46
CA PHE A 20 1.97 10.50 10.13
C PHE A 20 2.99 10.04 11.19
N ARG A 21 2.85 10.53 12.43
CA ARG A 21 3.51 9.89 13.59
C ARG A 21 2.80 8.57 13.87
N TYR A 22 3.50 7.46 13.63
CA TYR A 22 3.12 6.17 14.21
C TYR A 22 3.13 6.31 15.73
N TYR A 23 2.01 6.00 16.40
CA TYR A 23 1.99 5.92 17.86
C TYR A 23 2.81 4.67 18.27
N ARG A 24 4.08 4.89 18.59
CA ARG A 24 4.87 4.00 19.43
C ARG A 24 4.67 4.50 20.86
N GLU A 25 3.93 3.77 21.70
CA GLU A 25 4.02 4.01 23.13
C GLU A 25 5.44 3.61 23.55
N GLU A 26 6.26 4.59 23.92
CA GLU A 26 7.50 4.36 24.64
C GLU A 26 7.12 3.78 26.01
N LYS A 27 7.06 2.45 26.10
CA LYS A 27 7.21 1.76 27.37
C LYS A 27 8.64 1.27 27.46
N GLU A 28 9.29 1.69 28.53
CA GLU A 28 10.66 1.35 28.90
C GLU A 28 10.93 -0.15 28.74
N GLU A 29 12.08 -0.39 28.12
CA GLU A 29 12.88 -1.61 27.99
C GLU A 29 12.34 -2.87 28.67
N ASN A 30 11.86 -3.80 27.85
CA ASN A 30 12.23 -5.20 28.00
C ASN A 30 12.15 -5.93 26.65
N GLU A 31 13.25 -6.56 26.29
CA GLU A 31 13.48 -7.31 25.06
C GLU A 31 12.53 -8.51 24.91
N ASN A 32 11.37 -8.30 24.26
CA ASN A 32 10.66 -9.29 23.42
C ASN A 32 9.33 -8.71 22.90
N THR A 33 9.35 -7.53 22.29
CA THR A 33 8.12 -6.91 21.81
C THR A 33 7.73 -7.45 20.44
N LYS A 34 6.88 -8.47 20.44
CA LYS A 34 5.88 -8.63 19.37
C LYS A 34 5.12 -7.30 19.27
N ASP A 35 5.07 -6.72 18.07
CA ASP A 35 4.30 -5.51 17.77
C ASP A 35 2.84 -5.71 18.19
N THR A 36 2.51 -5.32 19.42
CA THR A 36 1.18 -5.48 20.01
C THR A 36 0.55 -4.10 20.08
N PHE A 37 -0.37 -3.83 19.16
CA PHE A 37 -1.13 -2.59 19.14
C PHE A 37 -2.08 -2.54 20.33
N VAL A 38 -1.96 -1.52 21.18
CA VAL A 38 -2.89 -1.28 22.28
C VAL A 38 -4.15 -0.61 21.71
N LEU A 39 -5.21 -1.39 21.53
CA LEU A 39 -6.55 -0.87 21.26
C LEU A 39 -6.98 -0.02 22.47
N ALA A 40 -7.16 1.29 22.29
CA ALA A 40 -7.88 2.07 23.29
C ALA A 40 -9.29 1.47 23.42
N ARG A 41 -9.60 0.84 24.56
CA ARG A 41 -10.89 0.14 24.80
C ARG A 41 -12.12 1.01 24.50
N SER A 42 -11.95 2.33 24.50
CA SER A 42 -12.98 3.33 24.18
C SER A 42 -13.35 3.45 22.69
N SER A 43 -12.66 2.79 21.75
CA SER A 43 -12.94 2.90 20.30
C SER A 43 -13.79 1.76 19.72
N LEU A 44 -14.04 0.69 20.47
CA LEU A 44 -14.79 -0.48 20.03
C LEU A 44 -16.26 -0.39 20.48
N GLN A 45 -17.17 -0.33 19.51
CA GLN A 45 -18.61 -0.37 19.68
C GLN A 45 -19.14 -1.80 19.51
N SER A 46 -20.38 -2.07 19.94
CA SER A 46 -21.05 -3.36 19.69
C SER A 46 -21.27 -3.64 18.21
N THR A 47 -21.29 -2.58 17.39
CA THR A 47 -21.44 -2.62 15.93
C THR A 47 -20.12 -2.59 15.18
N THR A 48 -18.97 -2.60 15.88
CA THR A 48 -17.66 -2.57 15.23
C THR A 48 -17.46 -3.79 14.34
N LEU A 49 -17.05 -3.54 13.11
CA LEU A 49 -16.64 -4.53 12.13
C LEU A 49 -15.12 -4.64 12.13
N PHE A 50 -14.59 -5.86 12.20
CA PHE A 50 -13.17 -6.11 11.98
C PHE A 50 -12.94 -6.40 10.51
N VAL A 51 -12.21 -5.54 9.81
CA VAL A 51 -12.00 -5.64 8.38
C VAL A 51 -10.56 -6.06 8.10
N LYS A 52 -10.43 -7.16 7.36
CA LYS A 52 -9.18 -7.58 6.74
C LYS A 52 -9.22 -7.26 5.25
N ILE A 53 -8.19 -6.66 4.69
CA ILE A 53 -7.97 -6.51 3.25
C ILE A 53 -6.69 -7.28 2.92
N ASP A 54 -6.83 -8.34 2.13
CA ASP A 54 -5.72 -9.05 1.54
C ASP A 54 -5.44 -8.52 0.13
N ILE A 55 -4.18 -8.16 -0.17
CA ILE A 55 -3.77 -7.66 -1.49
C ILE A 55 -2.80 -8.68 -2.11
N HIS A 56 -3.28 -9.51 -3.02
CA HIS A 56 -2.47 -10.59 -3.60
C HIS A 56 -1.62 -10.16 -4.79
N ASP A 57 -0.51 -10.88 -4.99
CA ASP A 57 0.27 -10.93 -6.25
C ASP A 57 0.78 -9.58 -6.77
N LEU A 58 0.96 -8.56 -5.93
CA LEU A 58 1.36 -7.23 -6.38
C LEU A 58 2.67 -7.21 -7.15
N CYS A 59 3.72 -7.84 -6.62
CA CYS A 59 5.02 -7.91 -7.27
C CYS A 59 4.93 -8.57 -8.64
N THR A 60 4.06 -9.58 -8.79
CA THR A 60 3.87 -10.29 -10.06
C THR A 60 2.77 -9.70 -10.91
N THR A 61 1.99 -8.69 -10.50
CA THR A 61 0.87 -8.15 -11.30
C THR A 61 1.06 -6.69 -11.67
N LEU A 62 1.87 -5.94 -10.91
CA LEU A 62 2.14 -4.54 -11.17
C LEU A 62 3.01 -4.36 -12.42
N PRO A 63 2.54 -3.58 -13.42
CA PRO A 63 3.37 -3.13 -14.53
C PRO A 63 4.56 -2.29 -14.04
N HIS A 64 5.72 -2.46 -14.68
CA HIS A 64 6.94 -1.71 -14.32
C HIS A 64 6.74 -0.20 -14.34
N HIS A 65 6.00 0.36 -15.32
CA HIS A 65 5.77 1.80 -15.38
C HIS A 65 5.04 2.35 -14.13
N LEU A 66 4.12 1.59 -13.52
CA LEU A 66 3.44 2.00 -12.28
C LEU A 66 4.39 1.97 -11.08
N LEU A 67 5.30 0.99 -11.04
CA LEU A 67 6.33 0.90 -10.00
C LEU A 67 7.29 2.10 -10.09
N ILE A 68 7.72 2.45 -11.30
CA ILE A 68 8.58 3.59 -11.58
C ILE A 68 7.90 4.91 -11.20
N GLN A 69 6.65 5.10 -11.61
CA GLN A 69 5.88 6.29 -11.24
C GLN A 69 5.71 6.42 -9.71
N ALA A 70 5.44 5.31 -9.02
CA ALA A 70 5.32 5.31 -7.56
C ALA A 70 6.65 5.66 -6.88
N LEU A 71 7.76 5.10 -7.34
CA LEU A 71 9.09 5.42 -6.83
C LEU A 71 9.44 6.89 -7.05
N GLU A 72 9.31 7.39 -8.27
CA GLU A 72 9.64 8.78 -8.60
C GLU A 72 8.83 9.74 -7.73
N LYS A 73 7.51 9.50 -7.63
CA LYS A 73 6.62 10.30 -6.80
C LYS A 73 7.06 10.29 -5.33
N PHE A 74 7.38 9.12 -4.79
CA PHE A 74 7.84 8.99 -3.42
C PHE A 74 9.13 9.78 -3.16
N LEU A 75 10.12 9.64 -4.06
CA LEU A 75 11.39 10.35 -3.94
C LEU A 75 11.18 11.87 -3.99
N ARG A 76 10.35 12.37 -4.91
CA ARG A 76 10.05 13.82 -5.00
C ARG A 76 9.33 14.37 -3.78
N ILE A 77 8.47 13.59 -3.13
CA ILE A 77 7.72 14.05 -1.95
C ILE A 77 8.59 14.03 -0.69
N TYR A 78 9.41 12.99 -0.49
CA TYR A 78 10.08 12.76 0.79
C TYR A 78 11.56 13.14 0.81
N VAL A 79 12.21 13.24 -0.36
CA VAL A 79 13.60 13.66 -0.44
C VAL A 79 13.61 15.18 -0.60
N ARG A 80 14.10 15.88 0.43
CA ARG A 80 14.18 17.36 0.46
C ARG A 80 15.12 17.95 -0.60
N SER A 81 16.01 17.12 -1.14
CA SER A 81 17.03 17.47 -2.12
C SER A 81 16.72 16.73 -3.42
N GLU A 82 16.99 17.36 -4.56
CA GLU A 82 16.94 16.68 -5.88
C GLU A 82 17.99 15.56 -6.02
N GLN A 83 18.84 15.38 -5.01
CA GLN A 83 19.90 14.38 -4.95
C GLN A 83 19.93 13.62 -3.62
N ILE A 84 20.26 12.33 -3.70
CA ILE A 84 20.56 11.45 -2.57
C ILE A 84 22.02 11.01 -2.73
N ASN A 85 22.88 11.35 -1.77
CA ASN A 85 24.32 11.02 -1.81
C ASN A 85 24.98 11.41 -3.15
N GLY A 86 24.69 12.61 -3.65
CA GLY A 86 25.23 13.12 -4.93
C GLY A 86 24.61 12.49 -6.18
N THR A 87 23.63 11.59 -6.05
CA THR A 87 22.92 10.97 -7.17
C THR A 87 21.56 11.63 -7.34
N SER A 88 21.25 12.13 -8.54
CA SER A 88 19.95 12.76 -8.81
C SER A 88 18.79 11.76 -8.71
N ILE A 89 17.61 12.22 -8.32
CA ILE A 89 16.37 11.42 -8.33
C ILE A 89 16.15 10.80 -9.71
N THR A 90 16.34 11.58 -10.79
CA THR A 90 16.22 11.10 -12.18
C THR A 90 17.16 9.93 -12.46
N THR A 91 18.42 10.02 -12.04
CA THR A 91 19.39 8.93 -12.20
C THR A 91 18.99 7.68 -11.42
N ILE A 92 18.45 7.83 -10.20
CA ILE A 92 17.95 6.70 -9.41
C ILE A 92 16.80 6.02 -10.15
N VAL A 93 15.83 6.80 -10.61
CA VAL A 93 14.65 6.31 -11.34
C VAL A 93 15.05 5.57 -12.61
N GLN A 94 15.96 6.14 -13.42
CA GLN A 94 16.48 5.50 -14.63
C GLN A 94 17.21 4.18 -14.35
N ARG A 95 18.02 4.12 -13.28
CA ARG A 95 18.70 2.87 -12.88
C ARG A 95 17.71 1.81 -12.45
N VAL A 96 16.70 2.17 -11.67
CA VAL A 96 15.66 1.21 -11.26
C VAL A 96 14.86 0.73 -12.47
N GLN A 97 14.53 1.63 -13.41
CA GLN A 97 13.85 1.26 -14.66
C GLN A 97 14.68 0.24 -15.45
N LEU A 98 15.98 0.47 -15.62
CA LEU A 98 16.87 -0.46 -16.28
C LEU A 98 16.88 -1.83 -15.59
N ILE A 99 16.92 -1.86 -14.25
CA ILE A 99 16.86 -3.11 -13.48
C ILE A 99 15.53 -3.84 -13.68
N LEU A 100 14.41 -3.12 -13.76
CA LEU A 100 13.09 -3.72 -14.00
C LEU A 100 12.99 -4.31 -15.41
N GLU A 101 13.48 -3.60 -16.43
CA GLU A 101 13.45 -4.03 -17.83
C GLU A 101 14.39 -5.20 -18.12
N ASN A 102 15.44 -5.38 -17.31
CA ASN A 102 16.48 -6.40 -17.50
C ASN A 102 16.44 -7.50 -16.42
N GLN A 103 15.24 -7.95 -16.05
CA GLN A 103 15.09 -9.07 -15.14
C GLN A 103 15.17 -10.40 -15.88
N PHE A 104 16.18 -11.20 -15.55
CA PHE A 104 16.39 -12.53 -16.11
C PHE A 104 16.24 -13.59 -15.03
N ASN A 105 15.58 -14.69 -15.37
CA ASN A 105 15.47 -15.89 -14.54
C ASN A 105 15.91 -17.11 -15.35
N ILE A 106 16.52 -18.07 -14.67
CA ILE A 106 16.87 -19.38 -15.26
C ILE A 106 15.84 -20.39 -14.78
N HIS A 107 15.22 -21.11 -15.71
CA HIS A 107 14.30 -22.20 -15.42
C HIS A 107 14.52 -23.33 -16.42
N GLU A 108 14.60 -24.58 -15.96
CA GLU A 108 14.86 -25.76 -16.82
C GLU A 108 16.04 -25.58 -17.79
N ASN A 109 17.13 -24.96 -17.31
CA ASN A 109 18.33 -24.67 -18.10
C ASN A 109 18.13 -23.71 -19.29
N GLN A 110 17.02 -22.95 -19.29
CA GLN A 110 16.69 -21.90 -20.24
C GLN A 110 16.70 -20.52 -19.56
N PHE A 111 17.07 -19.49 -20.32
CA PHE A 111 17.06 -18.10 -19.89
C PHE A 111 15.75 -17.42 -20.31
N TYR A 112 15.05 -16.85 -19.34
CA TYR A 112 13.81 -16.11 -19.56
C TYR A 112 13.96 -14.67 -19.11
N GLN A 113 13.52 -13.73 -19.94
CA GLN A 113 13.40 -12.32 -19.57
C GLN A 113 11.98 -12.04 -19.07
N GLN A 114 11.88 -11.36 -17.93
CA GLN A 114 10.61 -10.97 -17.34
C GLN A 114 10.24 -9.55 -17.79
N ILE A 115 9.34 -9.45 -18.78
CA ILE A 115 9.11 -8.20 -19.53
C ILE A 115 8.12 -7.25 -18.85
N VAL A 116 7.17 -7.76 -18.04
CA VAL A 116 6.01 -6.95 -17.59
C VAL A 116 5.92 -6.80 -16.07
N ARG A 117 6.46 -7.76 -15.32
CA ARG A 117 6.14 -7.98 -13.91
C ARG A 117 7.42 -8.01 -13.09
N GLY A 118 7.34 -7.74 -11.80
CA GLY A 118 8.49 -7.86 -10.92
C GLY A 118 8.72 -9.30 -10.44
N SER A 119 9.97 -9.64 -10.17
CA SER A 119 10.32 -10.87 -9.44
C SER A 119 9.94 -10.78 -7.95
N ASN A 120 9.23 -11.80 -7.44
CA ASN A 120 8.91 -11.95 -6.03
C ASN A 120 10.15 -12.10 -5.12
N SER A 121 11.31 -12.46 -5.68
CA SER A 121 12.54 -12.65 -4.89
C SER A 121 13.33 -11.35 -4.71
N SER A 122 13.07 -10.31 -5.51
CA SER A 122 13.85 -9.06 -5.45
C SER A 122 13.42 -8.17 -4.28
N SER A 123 14.38 -7.88 -3.38
CA SER A 123 14.18 -6.93 -2.27
C SER A 123 13.89 -5.51 -2.76
N LEU A 124 14.51 -5.09 -3.87
CA LEU A 124 14.25 -3.81 -4.52
C LEU A 124 12.79 -3.71 -4.95
N ILE A 125 12.27 -4.74 -5.63
CA ILE A 125 10.89 -4.76 -6.10
C ILE A 125 9.92 -4.75 -4.93
N LYS A 126 10.19 -5.53 -3.87
CA LYS A 126 9.38 -5.49 -2.64
C LYS A 126 9.31 -4.08 -2.05
N GLY A 127 10.44 -3.40 -1.95
CA GLY A 127 10.49 -2.01 -1.47
C GLY A 127 9.67 -1.06 -2.34
N ILE A 128 9.77 -1.16 -3.66
CA ILE A 128 8.99 -0.31 -4.57
C ILE A 128 7.49 -0.64 -4.53
N VAL A 129 7.13 -1.92 -4.37
CA VAL A 129 5.74 -2.35 -4.16
C VAL A 129 5.20 -1.82 -2.84
N ASP A 130 6.02 -1.79 -1.79
CA ASP A 130 5.61 -1.19 -0.51
C ASP A 130 5.36 0.32 -0.62
N ILE A 131 6.15 1.03 -1.42
CA ILE A 131 5.95 2.44 -1.80
C ILE A 131 4.65 2.60 -2.60
N TYR A 132 4.41 1.74 -3.60
CA TYR A 132 3.17 1.74 -4.37
C TYR A 132 1.96 1.55 -3.44
N LEU A 133 2.02 0.57 -2.54
CA LEU A 133 1.00 0.32 -1.53
C LEU A 133 0.80 1.49 -0.58
N TYR A 134 1.87 2.18 -0.20
CA TYR A 134 1.79 3.38 0.63
C TYR A 134 0.93 4.45 -0.05
N HIS A 135 1.21 4.77 -1.31
CA HIS A 135 0.40 5.73 -2.07
C HIS A 135 -1.03 5.25 -2.29
N LEU A 136 -1.22 3.95 -2.53
CA LEU A 136 -2.53 3.33 -2.69
C LEU A 136 -3.40 3.51 -1.44
N THR A 137 -2.82 3.24 -0.28
CA THR A 137 -3.53 3.17 1.01
C THR A 137 -3.53 4.51 1.76
N TYR A 138 -2.84 5.53 1.26
CA TYR A 138 -2.78 6.84 1.90
C TYR A 138 -4.17 7.43 2.20
N LYS A 139 -5.09 7.44 1.22
CA LYS A 139 -6.45 7.98 1.41
C LYS A 139 -7.28 7.15 2.39
N LEU A 140 -7.08 5.83 2.39
CA LEU A 140 -7.67 4.92 3.37
C LEU A 140 -7.18 5.30 4.78
N TYR A 141 -5.87 5.40 4.96
CA TYR A 141 -5.26 5.74 6.24
C TYR A 141 -5.65 7.12 6.75
N ALA A 142 -5.69 8.13 5.88
CA ALA A 142 -6.14 9.48 6.27
C ALA A 142 -7.58 9.47 6.81
N ARG A 143 -8.50 8.76 6.14
CA ARG A 143 -9.90 8.63 6.61
C ARG A 143 -9.98 7.91 7.96
N LEU A 144 -9.33 6.76 8.07
CA LEU A 144 -9.36 5.92 9.27
C LEU A 144 -8.70 6.64 10.47
N PHE A 145 -7.59 7.35 10.23
CA PHE A 145 -6.88 8.14 11.24
C PHE A 145 -7.76 9.27 11.79
N ASN A 146 -8.43 10.04 10.92
CA ASN A 146 -9.34 11.11 11.33
C ASN A 146 -10.51 10.61 12.19
N ARG A 147 -10.80 9.31 12.13
CA ARG A 147 -11.88 8.66 12.87
C ARG A 147 -11.42 7.89 14.10
N LYS A 148 -10.11 7.93 14.40
CA LYS A 148 -9.50 7.15 15.49
C LYS A 148 -9.76 5.64 15.34
N GLU A 149 -9.90 5.17 14.10
CA GLU A 149 -10.02 3.75 13.79
C GLU A 149 -8.61 3.14 13.79
N VAL A 150 -8.46 1.99 14.44
CA VAL A 150 -7.18 1.27 14.52
C VAL A 150 -6.84 0.63 13.19
N ILE A 151 -5.58 0.76 12.81
CA ILE A 151 -5.03 0.28 11.55
C ILE A 151 -3.77 -0.52 11.86
N ALA A 152 -3.72 -1.75 11.37
CA ALA A 152 -2.50 -2.55 11.35
C ALA A 152 -2.16 -2.95 9.91
N ARG A 153 -0.85 -3.03 9.62
CA ARG A 153 -0.32 -3.49 8.34
C ARG A 153 0.62 -4.65 8.60
N CYS A 154 0.41 -5.75 7.88
CA CYS A 154 1.36 -6.85 7.79
C CYS A 154 1.59 -7.14 6.32
N LEU A 155 2.72 -6.66 5.75
CA LEU A 155 3.05 -6.82 4.34
C LEU A 155 1.87 -6.42 3.42
N ASN A 156 1.29 -7.41 2.75
CA ASN A 156 0.18 -7.33 1.80
C ASN A 156 -1.21 -7.31 2.46
N GLN A 157 -1.26 -7.47 3.78
CA GLN A 157 -2.50 -7.49 4.55
C GLN A 157 -2.68 -6.16 5.27
N LYS A 158 -3.92 -5.68 5.29
CA LYS A 158 -4.33 -4.47 6.00
C LYS A 158 -5.48 -4.86 6.91
N PHE A 159 -5.39 -4.48 8.18
CA PHE A 159 -6.41 -4.73 9.18
C PHE A 159 -6.89 -3.39 9.70
N PHE A 160 -8.19 -3.20 9.80
CA PHE A 160 -8.74 -2.04 10.48
C PHE A 160 -10.08 -2.34 11.12
N ILE A 161 -10.44 -1.53 12.10
CA ILE A 161 -11.79 -1.51 12.66
C ILE A 161 -12.66 -0.52 11.90
N TRP A 162 -13.95 -0.83 11.79
CA TRP A 162 -14.92 0.04 11.13
C TRP A 162 -16.18 0.14 11.98
N ASN A 163 -16.49 1.36 12.43
CA ASN A 163 -17.61 1.59 13.36
C ASN A 163 -18.92 1.97 12.65
N GLU A 164 -18.88 2.20 11.35
CA GLU A 164 -20.04 2.55 10.54
C GLU A 164 -20.84 1.32 10.07
N PRO A 165 -22.08 1.52 9.58
CA PRO A 165 -22.86 0.43 9.02
C PRO A 165 -22.14 -0.32 7.90
N LYS A 166 -22.41 -1.61 7.77
CA LYS A 166 -21.81 -2.50 6.75
C LYS A 166 -21.99 -1.98 5.31
N HIS A 167 -23.10 -1.32 4.99
CA HIS A 167 -23.33 -0.80 3.64
C HIS A 167 -22.37 0.34 3.27
N GLU A 168 -21.99 1.19 4.23
CA GLU A 168 -20.97 2.23 4.04
C GLU A 168 -19.59 1.60 3.80
N LEU A 169 -19.26 0.55 4.56
CA LEU A 169 -18.03 -0.21 4.32
C LEU A 169 -18.01 -0.80 2.90
N LEU A 170 -19.10 -1.40 2.45
CA LEU A 170 -19.19 -1.99 1.11
C LEU A 170 -19.08 -0.93 0.00
N ALA A 171 -19.74 0.23 0.16
CA ALA A 171 -19.62 1.34 -0.77
C ALA A 171 -18.17 1.87 -0.85
N PHE A 172 -17.52 1.96 0.31
CA PHE A 172 -16.13 2.36 0.43
C PHE A 172 -15.17 1.35 -0.25
N LEU A 173 -15.32 0.06 0.03
CA LEU A 173 -14.51 -1.00 -0.59
C LEU A 173 -14.74 -1.07 -2.10
N LYS A 174 -15.98 -0.85 -2.56
CA LYS A 174 -16.30 -0.75 -3.99
C LYS A 174 -15.57 0.42 -4.63
N LYS A 175 -15.53 1.59 -3.98
CA LYS A 175 -14.79 2.76 -4.47
C LYS A 175 -13.29 2.47 -4.58
N ILE A 176 -12.71 1.81 -3.57
CA ILE A 176 -11.31 1.34 -3.61
C ILE A 176 -11.11 0.39 -4.80
N ASN A 177 -11.94 -0.65 -4.93
CA ASN A 177 -11.83 -1.60 -6.03
C ASN A 177 -11.96 -0.93 -7.41
N CYS A 178 -12.89 0.00 -7.60
CA CYS A 178 -13.08 0.72 -8.87
C CYS A 178 -11.91 1.66 -9.21
N LEU A 179 -11.23 2.22 -8.21
CA LEU A 179 -10.01 3.01 -8.43
C LEU A 179 -8.85 2.13 -8.92
N HIS A 180 -8.91 0.82 -8.70
CA HIS A 180 -7.79 -0.10 -8.96
C HIS A 180 -8.05 -1.05 -10.15
N SER A 181 -9.32 -1.34 -10.46
CA SER A 181 -9.73 -2.28 -11.51
C SER A 181 -9.36 -1.87 -12.93
N LYS A 182 -8.92 -0.63 -13.16
CA LYS A 182 -8.45 -0.20 -14.49
C LYS A 182 -7.09 -0.77 -14.87
N HIS A 183 -6.26 -1.15 -13.88
CA HIS A 183 -4.88 -1.58 -14.14
C HIS A 183 -4.43 -2.80 -13.35
N ILE A 184 -5.15 -3.20 -12.28
CA ILE A 184 -4.73 -4.30 -11.40
C ILE A 184 -5.96 -5.09 -10.94
N HIS A 185 -5.93 -6.41 -11.15
CA HIS A 185 -6.84 -7.35 -10.48
C HIS A 185 -6.40 -7.52 -9.03
N ILE A 186 -6.64 -6.51 -8.20
CA ILE A 186 -6.44 -6.66 -6.76
C ILE A 186 -7.58 -7.52 -6.25
N LYS A 187 -7.28 -8.77 -5.88
CA LYS A 187 -8.22 -9.63 -5.15
C LYS A 187 -8.29 -9.17 -3.69
N ILE A 188 -9.11 -8.15 -3.41
CA ILE A 188 -9.43 -7.78 -2.04
C ILE A 188 -10.37 -8.82 -1.46
N THR A 189 -9.86 -9.61 -0.51
CA THR A 189 -10.70 -10.49 0.29
C THR A 189 -11.00 -9.79 1.60
N THR A 190 -12.29 -9.69 1.94
CA THR A 190 -12.72 -9.11 3.22
C THR A 190 -13.36 -10.16 4.11
N SER A 191 -12.75 -10.37 5.28
CA SER A 191 -13.44 -11.02 6.40
C SER A 191 -13.98 -9.93 7.31
N ILE A 192 -15.24 -10.09 7.74
CA ILE A 192 -15.93 -9.21 8.69
C ILE A 192 -16.32 -10.10 9.86
N ASP A 193 -15.70 -9.86 11.00
CA ASP A 193 -16.11 -10.49 12.26
C ASP A 193 -16.92 -9.49 13.10
N TYR A 194 -17.92 -10.00 13.80
CA TYR A 194 -18.66 -9.25 14.80
C TYR A 194 -18.10 -9.59 16.17
N LYS A 195 -18.22 -8.67 17.13
CA LYS A 195 -17.99 -9.01 18.53
C LYS A 195 -19.12 -9.94 19.00
N ASN A 196 -19.07 -11.22 18.62
CA ASN A 196 -19.85 -12.24 19.30
C ASN A 196 -19.32 -12.29 20.74
N THR A 197 -20.22 -12.01 21.68
CA THR A 197 -20.05 -12.25 23.11
C THR A 197 -19.26 -13.53 23.33
N ILE A 198 -18.02 -13.38 23.81
CA ILE A 198 -17.33 -14.45 24.54
C ILE A 198 -18.19 -14.65 25.78
N SER A 199 -19.19 -15.52 25.70
CA SER A 199 -19.81 -16.12 26.86
C SER A 199 -18.73 -16.99 27.49
N TYR A 200 -18.10 -16.46 28.52
CA TYR A 200 -17.38 -17.30 29.48
C TYR A 200 -18.42 -18.20 30.14
N SER A 201 -18.50 -19.45 29.67
CA SER A 201 -19.08 -20.57 30.41
C SER A 201 -17.98 -21.30 31.14
#